data_AF-A0A936NM48-F1
#
_entry.id   AF-A0A936NM48-F1
#
_cell.length_a   1.000
_cell.length_b   1.000
_cell.length_c   1.000
_cell.angle_alpha   90.00
_cell.angle_beta   90.00
_cell.angle_gamma   90.00
#
_symmetry.space_group_name_H-M   'P 1'
#
loop_
_entity.id
_entity.type
_entity.pdbx_description
1 polymer ?
#
loop_
_entity_poly.entity_id
_entity_poly.type
_entity_poly.pdbx_seq_one_letter_code
_entity_poly.pdbx_strand_id
1 'polypeptide(L)'
;MRRFERCGRTYLIRGNDVRRVEHEGQSRLLSEVEAMMEDQFRFSREIQYKGRKAFQYVSETTVTLSGPARKQRRRGGKLKYQTIQGRPIILRLVLAQVRDQNGAVLATWRLWTNLPASVTTETVSLWYYWRWRVESYFKLLKRAGQHVEQWQQENADAIAKRLMIAAQACVIVWALDQSTDTQVAPLRQMLVRLSGRLMKHGVDWTAPALLAGMWNLMAIISALEQYSLDELEQMSQLLFQMLDLEDEFKGFKEHV
;
A
#
# COMPACT_ATOMS: atom_id res chain seq x y z
N MET A 1 11.45 17.29 -11.52
CA MET A 1 10.66 17.85 -12.64
C MET A 1 11.58 18.26 -13.80
N ARG A 2 12.42 19.31 -13.70
CA ARG A 2 13.35 19.71 -14.80
C ARG A 2 14.20 18.59 -15.41
N ARG A 3 14.69 17.65 -14.58
CA ARG A 3 15.45 16.49 -15.09
C ARG A 3 14.60 15.57 -15.96
N PHE A 4 13.34 15.34 -15.61
CA PHE A 4 12.44 14.48 -16.37
C PHE A 4 12.10 15.12 -17.72
N GLU A 5 11.79 16.42 -17.72
CA GLU A 5 11.53 17.21 -18.91
C GLU A 5 12.73 17.20 -19.88
N ARG A 6 13.95 17.45 -19.37
CA ARG A 6 15.18 17.36 -20.19
C ARG A 6 15.40 15.98 -20.81
N CYS A 7 14.90 14.92 -20.17
CA CYS A 7 14.99 13.56 -20.68
C CYS A 7 13.75 13.12 -21.48
N GLY A 8 12.82 14.03 -21.79
CA GLY A 8 11.60 13.72 -22.54
C GLY A 8 10.65 12.76 -21.81
N ARG A 9 10.71 12.70 -20.47
CA ARG A 9 9.90 11.75 -19.68
C ARG A 9 8.62 12.39 -19.17
N THR A 10 7.52 11.63 -19.25
CA THR A 10 6.29 11.95 -18.53
C THR A 10 6.41 11.54 -17.06
N TYR A 11 5.69 12.24 -16.18
CA TYR A 11 5.70 11.95 -14.75
C TYR A 11 4.42 12.37 -14.04
N LEU A 12 4.15 11.71 -12.92
CA LEU A 12 3.16 12.08 -11.93
C LEU A 12 3.86 12.13 -10.57
N ILE A 13 3.89 13.30 -9.94
CA ILE A 13 4.59 13.51 -8.66
C ILE A 13 3.61 14.15 -7.67
N ARG A 14 3.53 13.61 -6.45
CA ARG A 14 2.93 14.36 -5.34
C ARG A 14 3.97 15.30 -4.74
N GLY A 15 3.59 16.54 -4.51
CA GLY A 15 4.47 17.53 -3.88
C GLY A 15 3.71 18.48 -2.99
N ASN A 16 4.20 18.67 -1.76
CA ASN A 16 3.70 19.67 -0.81
C ASN A 16 4.73 20.80 -0.55
N ASP A 17 5.98 20.63 -1.01
CA ASP A 17 7.08 21.55 -0.71
C ASP A 17 7.08 22.81 -1.60
N VAL A 18 6.13 22.90 -2.54
CA VAL A 18 5.96 24.05 -3.41
C VAL A 18 5.02 25.04 -2.74
N ARG A 19 5.57 26.18 -2.31
CA ARG A 19 4.79 27.24 -1.66
C ARG A 19 4.14 28.21 -2.64
N ARG A 20 4.80 28.49 -3.77
CA ARG A 20 4.37 29.49 -4.75
C ARG A 20 4.47 28.94 -6.16
N VAL A 21 3.52 29.35 -6.98
CA VAL A 21 3.44 29.04 -8.41
C VAL A 21 3.03 30.29 -9.17
N GLU A 22 3.33 30.33 -10.46
CA GLU A 22 2.66 31.26 -11.36
C GLU A 22 1.37 30.60 -11.84
N HIS A 23 0.26 31.33 -11.74
CA HIS A 23 -1.07 30.90 -12.15
C HIS A 23 -1.79 32.13 -12.75
N GLU A 24 -2.30 31.97 -13.97
CA GLU A 24 -2.93 33.07 -14.74
C GLU A 24 -2.03 34.32 -14.86
N GLY A 25 -0.72 34.12 -15.07
CA GLY A 25 0.26 35.20 -15.22
C GLY A 25 0.67 35.89 -13.92
N GLN A 26 0.13 35.49 -12.76
CA GLN A 26 0.46 36.07 -11.46
C GLN A 26 1.16 35.05 -10.56
N SER A 27 2.15 35.52 -9.78
CA SER A 27 2.73 34.70 -8.72
C SER A 27 1.76 34.61 -7.55
N ARG A 28 1.28 33.41 -7.24
CA ARG A 28 0.32 33.13 -6.16
C ARG A 28 0.88 32.10 -5.18
N LEU A 29 0.39 32.10 -3.94
CA LEU A 29 0.57 30.97 -3.03
C LEU A 29 -0.21 29.77 -3.57
N LEU A 30 0.32 28.57 -3.37
CA LEU A 30 -0.37 27.35 -3.78
C LEU A 30 -1.74 27.22 -3.09
N SER A 31 -1.85 27.66 -1.85
CA SER A 31 -3.12 27.69 -1.10
C SER A 31 -4.16 28.64 -1.69
N GLU A 32 -3.74 29.75 -2.30
CA GLU A 32 -4.65 30.68 -2.99
C GLU A 32 -5.20 30.04 -4.26
N VAL A 33 -4.33 29.38 -5.04
CA VAL A 33 -4.75 28.62 -6.22
C VAL A 33 -5.73 27.52 -5.82
N GLU A 34 -5.47 26.79 -4.74
CA GLU A 34 -6.40 25.77 -4.24
C GLU A 34 -7.77 26.33 -3.88
N ALA A 35 -7.82 27.47 -3.18
CA ALA A 35 -9.07 28.12 -2.83
C ALA A 35 -9.87 28.56 -4.07
N MET A 36 -9.20 29.04 -5.12
CA MET A 36 -9.82 29.40 -6.40
C MET A 36 -10.40 28.19 -7.16
N MET A 37 -9.92 26.98 -6.85
CA MET A 37 -10.36 25.75 -7.48
C MET A 37 -11.48 25.04 -6.69
N GLU A 38 -11.90 25.58 -5.54
CA GLU A 38 -12.82 24.88 -4.62
C GLU A 38 -14.18 24.57 -5.28
N ASP A 39 -14.73 25.53 -6.04
CA ASP A 39 -16.01 25.35 -6.76
C ASP A 39 -15.87 24.50 -8.03
N GLN A 40 -14.64 24.13 -8.41
CA GLN A 40 -14.35 23.35 -9.62
C GLN A 40 -14.15 21.86 -9.31
N PHE A 41 -14.23 21.46 -8.03
CA PHE A 41 -14.13 20.05 -7.67
C PHE A 41 -15.36 19.28 -8.15
N ARG A 42 -15.11 18.27 -8.98
CA ARG A 42 -16.14 17.32 -9.43
C ARG A 42 -15.94 15.96 -8.78
N PHE A 43 -17.05 15.29 -8.48
CA PHE A 43 -17.01 13.91 -8.01
C PHE A 43 -16.33 13.02 -9.08
N SER A 44 -15.41 12.17 -8.64
CA SER A 44 -14.70 11.24 -9.52
C SER A 44 -15.10 9.79 -9.28
N ARG A 45 -15.04 9.34 -8.01
CA ARG A 45 -15.28 7.93 -7.64
C ARG A 45 -15.38 7.74 -6.13
N GLU A 46 -15.92 6.59 -5.74
CA GLU A 46 -15.74 6.05 -4.39
C GLU A 46 -14.36 5.39 -4.25
N ILE A 47 -13.73 5.56 -3.09
CA ILE A 47 -12.46 4.92 -2.74
C ILE A 47 -12.51 4.39 -1.30
N GLN A 48 -11.59 3.49 -0.96
CA GLN A 48 -11.27 3.22 0.43
C GLN A 48 -10.10 4.08 0.90
N TYR A 49 -10.28 4.81 2.00
CA TYR A 49 -9.24 5.60 2.64
C TYR A 49 -9.11 5.22 4.12
N LYS A 50 -7.92 4.75 4.51
CA LYS A 50 -7.62 4.23 5.86
C LYS A 50 -8.67 3.23 6.37
N GLY A 51 -9.12 2.31 5.50
CA GLY A 51 -10.08 1.26 5.84
C GLY A 51 -11.54 1.72 5.93
N ARG A 52 -11.85 2.96 5.53
CA ARG A 52 -13.23 3.50 5.50
C ARG A 52 -13.61 3.91 4.09
N LYS A 53 -14.91 3.80 3.77
CA LYS A 53 -15.48 4.33 2.54
C LYS A 53 -15.29 5.86 2.51
N ALA A 54 -14.83 6.38 1.39
CA ALA A 54 -14.61 7.81 1.16
C ALA A 54 -14.87 8.14 -0.32
N PHE A 55 -14.96 9.43 -0.63
CA PHE A 55 -15.31 9.92 -1.95
C PHE A 55 -14.19 10.80 -2.49
N GLN A 56 -13.73 10.51 -3.70
CA GLN A 56 -12.69 11.28 -4.34
C GLN A 56 -13.29 12.34 -5.25
N TYR A 57 -12.88 13.58 -5.05
CA TYR A 57 -13.20 14.73 -5.87
C TYR A 57 -11.92 15.24 -6.53
N VAL A 58 -12.02 15.72 -7.77
CA VAL A 58 -10.87 16.20 -8.53
C VAL A 58 -11.14 17.56 -9.15
N SER A 59 -10.09 18.38 -9.21
CA SER A 59 -10.02 19.60 -10.01
C SER A 59 -8.62 19.71 -10.61
N GLU A 60 -8.45 20.57 -11.61
CA GLU A 60 -7.17 20.73 -12.28
C GLU A 60 -6.94 22.15 -12.77
N THR A 61 -5.69 22.57 -12.83
CA THR A 61 -5.33 23.84 -13.46
C THR A 61 -3.92 23.79 -14.03
N THR A 62 -3.56 24.79 -14.83
CA THR A 62 -2.21 24.94 -15.36
C THR A 62 -1.42 25.92 -14.51
N VAL A 63 -0.24 25.50 -14.06
CA VAL A 63 0.65 26.31 -13.22
C VAL A 63 2.06 26.30 -13.77
N THR A 64 2.80 27.38 -13.55
CA THR A 64 4.20 27.50 -13.95
C THR A 64 5.11 27.54 -12.73
N LEU A 65 6.13 26.69 -12.73
CA LEU A 65 7.20 26.68 -11.72
C LEU A 65 8.42 27.43 -12.24
N SER A 66 8.51 28.72 -11.91
CA SER A 66 9.64 29.59 -12.25
C SER A 66 10.77 29.60 -11.21
N GLY A 67 10.51 29.12 -9.99
CA GLY A 67 11.46 29.17 -8.87
C GLY A 67 12.77 28.39 -9.09
N PRO A 68 13.90 28.84 -8.51
CA PRO A 68 15.15 28.09 -8.55
C PRO A 68 15.04 26.75 -7.81
N ALA A 69 15.75 25.73 -8.30
CA ALA A 69 15.87 24.47 -7.58
C ALA A 69 16.99 24.58 -6.54
N ARG A 70 16.76 24.11 -5.30
CA ARG A 70 17.81 23.98 -4.29
C ARG A 70 18.33 22.55 -4.25
N LYS A 71 19.61 22.37 -4.54
CA LYS A 71 20.29 21.08 -4.45
C LYS A 71 21.13 21.01 -3.19
N GLN A 72 20.87 20.02 -2.35
CA GLN A 72 21.64 19.73 -1.15
C GLN A 72 22.81 18.79 -1.50
N ARG A 73 24.03 19.12 -1.09
CA ARG A 73 25.21 18.25 -1.19
C ARG A 73 26.00 18.27 0.12
N ARG A 74 26.42 17.10 0.60
CA ARG A 74 27.44 16.99 1.65
C ARG A 74 28.82 17.09 1.01
N ARG A 75 29.67 17.99 1.51
CA ARG A 75 31.08 18.12 1.11
C ARG A 75 31.91 18.48 2.34
N GLY A 76 32.86 17.62 2.72
CA GLY A 76 33.70 17.81 3.91
C GLY A 76 32.89 17.83 5.21
N GLY A 77 31.92 16.92 5.39
CA GLY A 77 31.07 16.83 6.59
C GLY A 77 29.98 17.90 6.70
N LYS A 78 30.08 19.03 5.98
CA LYS A 78 29.10 20.12 6.00
C LYS A 78 28.07 20.02 4.88
N LEU A 79 26.85 20.44 5.19
CA LEU A 79 25.75 20.60 4.22
C LEU A 79 25.94 21.90 3.44
N LYS A 80 26.06 21.80 2.12
CA LYS A 80 26.04 22.95 1.21
C LYS A 80 24.79 22.91 0.34
N TYR A 81 24.19 24.07 0.15
CA TYR A 81 23.05 24.28 -0.74
C TYR A 81 23.52 25.00 -1.99
N GLN A 82 23.18 24.45 -3.15
CA GLN A 82 23.39 25.09 -4.44
C GLN A 82 22.04 25.47 -5.02
N THR A 83 21.84 26.76 -5.26
CA THR A 83 20.69 27.28 -5.99
C THR A 83 20.97 27.13 -7.49
N ILE A 84 20.10 26.42 -8.20
CA ILE A 84 20.20 26.20 -9.64
C ILE A 84 19.01 26.90 -10.28
N GLN A 85 19.30 28.02 -10.95
CA GLN A 85 18.31 28.66 -11.81
C GLN A 85 18.03 27.74 -12.99
N GLY A 86 16.75 27.56 -13.31
CA GLY A 86 16.34 26.76 -14.45
C GLY A 86 15.15 27.41 -15.13
N ARG A 87 14.90 26.99 -16.37
CA ARG A 87 13.75 27.49 -17.12
C ARG A 87 12.45 27.24 -16.34
N PRO A 88 11.47 28.15 -16.44
CA PRO A 88 10.13 27.91 -15.95
C PRO A 88 9.57 26.63 -16.57
N ILE A 89 8.87 25.84 -15.77
CA ILE A 89 8.22 24.61 -16.22
C ILE A 89 6.72 24.81 -16.12
N ILE A 90 6.02 24.66 -17.23
CA ILE A 90 4.56 24.65 -17.26
C ILE A 90 4.10 23.24 -16.92
N LEU A 91 3.21 23.13 -15.94
CA LEU A 91 2.71 21.88 -15.41
C LEU A 91 1.21 21.92 -15.27
N ARG A 92 0.61 20.74 -15.35
CA ARG A 92 -0.75 20.51 -14.90
C ARG A 92 -0.72 20.16 -13.42
N LEU A 93 -1.43 20.96 -12.62
CA LEU A 93 -1.69 20.68 -11.22
C LEU A 93 -3.06 20.03 -11.12
N VAL A 94 -3.07 18.75 -10.75
CA VAL A 94 -4.29 18.01 -10.40
C VAL A 94 -4.43 18.03 -8.88
N LEU A 95 -5.54 18.58 -8.40
CA LEU A 95 -5.92 18.53 -7.00
C LEU A 95 -6.92 17.39 -6.84
N ALA A 96 -6.64 16.46 -5.93
CA ALA A 96 -7.58 15.40 -5.58
C ALA A 96 -7.89 15.48 -4.09
N GLN A 97 -9.14 15.77 -3.75
CA GLN A 97 -9.62 15.74 -2.38
C GLN A 97 -10.26 14.38 -2.09
N VAL A 98 -9.97 13.85 -0.92
CA VAL A 98 -10.67 12.71 -0.33
C VAL A 98 -11.61 13.28 0.70
N ARG A 99 -12.92 13.09 0.51
CA ARG A 99 -13.98 13.57 1.41
C ARG A 99 -14.69 12.39 2.07
N ASP A 100 -15.18 12.59 3.30
CA ASP A 100 -16.09 11.64 3.92
C ASP A 100 -17.52 11.77 3.38
N GLN A 101 -18.44 11.00 3.95
CA GLN A 101 -19.86 11.01 3.57
C GLN A 101 -20.58 12.34 3.88
N ASN A 102 -20.05 13.15 4.79
CA ASN A 102 -20.58 14.47 5.15
C ASN A 102 -19.91 15.59 4.34
N GLY A 103 -19.02 15.25 3.40
CA GLY A 103 -18.27 16.21 2.59
C GLY A 103 -17.01 16.77 3.25
N ALA A 104 -16.66 16.34 4.48
CA ALA A 104 -15.47 16.85 5.16
C ALA A 104 -14.18 16.32 4.50
N VAL A 105 -13.20 17.21 4.28
CA VAL A 105 -11.94 16.87 3.62
C VAL A 105 -11.02 16.06 4.55
N LEU A 106 -10.82 14.79 4.23
CA LEU A 106 -9.92 13.86 4.94
C LEU A 106 -8.47 13.98 4.47
N ALA A 107 -8.26 14.36 3.21
CA ALA A 107 -6.94 14.61 2.63
C ALA A 107 -7.03 15.39 1.32
N THR A 108 -6.00 16.19 1.04
CA THR A 108 -5.79 16.83 -0.28
C THR A 108 -4.48 16.34 -0.88
N TRP A 109 -4.54 15.80 -2.10
CA TRP A 109 -3.39 15.37 -2.88
C TRP A 109 -3.09 16.37 -3.97
N ARG A 110 -1.90 16.97 -3.91
CA ARG A 110 -1.37 17.92 -4.89
C ARG A 110 -0.49 17.16 -5.88
N LEU A 111 -1.03 16.89 -7.05
CA LEU A 111 -0.43 16.03 -8.06
C LEU A 111 0.07 16.89 -9.23
N TRP A 112 1.37 16.83 -9.47
CA TRP A 112 2.07 17.62 -10.48
C TRP A 112 2.44 16.71 -11.63
N THR A 113 1.99 17.05 -12.83
CA THR A 113 2.17 16.21 -14.01
C THR A 113 2.42 17.03 -15.28
N ASN A 114 3.13 16.42 -16.22
CA ASN A 114 3.28 16.89 -17.61
C ASN A 114 2.59 15.94 -18.60
N LEU A 115 1.66 15.10 -18.12
CA LEU A 115 0.85 14.24 -18.98
C LEU A 115 -0.04 15.08 -19.90
N PRO A 116 -0.28 14.61 -21.14
CA PRO A 116 -1.16 15.29 -22.08
C PRO A 116 -2.60 15.34 -21.56
N ALA A 117 -3.38 16.30 -22.07
CA ALA A 117 -4.79 16.48 -21.72
C ALA A 117 -5.67 15.25 -22.07
N SER A 118 -5.20 14.38 -22.98
CA SER A 118 -5.86 13.10 -23.28
C SER A 118 -5.93 12.15 -22.08
N VAL A 119 -5.07 12.32 -21.07
CA VAL A 119 -5.17 11.60 -19.80
C VAL A 119 -6.07 12.39 -18.86
N THR A 120 -7.22 11.83 -18.47
CA THR A 120 -8.18 12.55 -17.62
C THR A 120 -7.67 12.78 -16.20
N THR A 121 -8.20 13.81 -15.53
CA THR A 121 -7.87 14.17 -14.14
C THR A 121 -8.19 13.02 -13.19
N GLU A 122 -9.30 12.35 -13.45
CA GLU A 122 -9.76 11.13 -12.81
C GLU A 122 -8.71 10.02 -12.95
N THR A 123 -8.13 9.84 -14.14
CA THR A 123 -7.11 8.80 -14.36
C THR A 123 -5.83 9.12 -13.58
N VAL A 124 -5.38 10.37 -13.61
CA VAL A 124 -4.21 10.82 -12.84
C VAL A 124 -4.41 10.59 -11.33
N SER A 125 -5.58 10.95 -10.81
CA SER A 125 -5.91 10.76 -9.40
C SER A 125 -6.07 9.27 -9.03
N LEU A 126 -6.48 8.41 -9.97
CA LEU A 126 -6.58 6.97 -9.81
C LEU A 126 -5.20 6.32 -9.66
N TRP A 127 -4.25 6.67 -10.53
CA TRP A 127 -2.89 6.14 -10.46
C TRP A 127 -2.23 6.50 -9.13
N TYR A 128 -2.44 7.72 -8.65
CA TYR A 128 -1.93 8.10 -7.34
C TYR A 128 -2.64 7.36 -6.19
N TYR A 129 -3.94 7.11 -6.32
CA TYR A 129 -4.66 6.25 -5.36
C TYR A 129 -4.08 4.84 -5.31
N TRP A 130 -3.80 4.20 -6.46
CA TRP A 130 -3.16 2.88 -6.51
C TRP A 130 -1.76 2.87 -5.87
N ARG A 131 -0.98 3.95 -6.05
CA ARG A 131 0.31 4.12 -5.37
C ARG A 131 0.17 4.13 -3.85
N TRP A 132 -0.92 4.67 -3.31
CA TRP A 132 -1.20 4.58 -1.88
C TRP A 132 -1.66 3.17 -1.49
N ARG A 133 -2.54 2.56 -2.30
CA ARG A 133 -3.10 1.23 -2.04
C ARG A 133 -2.03 0.14 -1.97
N VAL A 134 -1.00 0.19 -2.82
CA VAL A 134 0.10 -0.80 -2.83
C VAL A 134 0.99 -0.73 -1.58
N GLU A 135 0.90 0.32 -0.75
CA GLU A 135 1.66 0.37 0.50
C GLU A 135 1.28 -0.75 1.47
N SER A 136 0.03 -1.24 1.46
CA SER A 136 -0.36 -2.40 2.28
C SER A 136 0.33 -3.69 1.80
N TYR A 137 0.45 -3.88 0.49
CA TYR A 137 1.22 -4.98 -0.10
C TYR A 137 2.68 -4.93 0.34
N PHE A 138 3.35 -3.78 0.23
CA PHE A 138 4.76 -3.66 0.67
C PHE A 138 4.92 -3.83 2.18
N LYS A 139 3.94 -3.43 3.00
CA LYS A 139 3.95 -3.72 4.43
C LYS A 139 3.92 -5.22 4.71
N LEU A 140 3.11 -5.96 3.97
CA LEU A 140 3.00 -7.42 4.08
C LEU A 140 4.27 -8.13 3.62
N LEU A 141 4.85 -7.69 2.51
CA LEU A 141 6.11 -8.24 2.00
C LEU A 141 7.29 -8.00 2.96
N LYS A 142 7.30 -6.84 3.62
CA LYS A 142 8.33 -6.46 4.58
C LYS A 142 7.97 -6.94 5.99
N ARG A 143 7.91 -6.02 6.95
CA ARG A 143 7.88 -6.29 8.39
C ARG A 143 6.63 -6.98 8.93
N ALA A 144 5.52 -7.02 8.19
CA ALA A 144 4.25 -7.51 8.71
C ALA A 144 3.86 -8.90 8.17
N GLY A 145 4.74 -9.56 7.42
CA GLY A 145 4.43 -10.84 6.79
C GLY A 145 5.68 -11.63 6.40
N GLN A 146 6.22 -11.36 5.22
CA GLN A 146 7.30 -12.18 4.64
C GLN A 146 8.71 -11.83 5.14
N HIS A 147 8.85 -10.73 5.89
CA HIS A 147 10.10 -10.27 6.49
C HIS A 147 11.26 -10.21 5.50
N VAL A 148 11.01 -9.72 4.27
CA VAL A 148 12.00 -9.71 3.18
C VAL A 148 13.33 -9.04 3.55
N GLU A 149 13.28 -8.04 4.44
CA GLU A 149 14.46 -7.29 4.91
C GLU A 149 15.32 -8.08 5.92
N GLN A 150 14.88 -9.28 6.34
CA GLN A 150 15.57 -10.18 7.27
C GLN A 150 16.03 -11.48 6.60
N TRP A 151 15.86 -11.58 5.28
CA TRP A 151 16.29 -12.75 4.52
C TRP A 151 17.81 -12.87 4.50
N GLN A 152 18.30 -14.11 4.64
CA GLN A 152 19.73 -14.42 4.69
C GLN A 152 20.25 -15.04 3.37
N GLN A 153 19.47 -14.97 2.28
CA GLN A 153 19.95 -15.41 0.97
C GLN A 153 21.10 -14.51 0.49
N GLU A 154 22.24 -15.10 0.12
CA GLU A 154 23.46 -14.37 -0.24
C GLU A 154 23.60 -14.07 -1.73
N ASN A 155 22.74 -14.65 -2.58
CA ASN A 155 22.79 -14.45 -4.02
C ASN A 155 21.46 -13.95 -4.61
N ALA A 156 21.56 -13.19 -5.70
CA ALA A 156 20.41 -12.52 -6.32
C ALA A 156 19.37 -13.49 -6.86
N ASP A 157 19.78 -14.65 -7.39
CA ASP A 157 18.88 -15.66 -7.93
C ASP A 157 18.01 -16.30 -6.83
N ALA A 158 18.61 -16.68 -5.69
CA ALA A 158 17.90 -17.20 -4.53
C ALA A 158 16.96 -16.16 -3.92
N ILE A 159 17.37 -14.89 -3.85
CA ILE A 159 16.48 -13.79 -3.43
C ILE A 159 15.30 -13.69 -4.41
N ALA A 160 15.55 -13.69 -5.72
CA ALA A 160 14.50 -13.56 -6.73
C ALA A 160 13.49 -14.72 -6.67
N LYS A 161 13.97 -15.97 -6.57
CA LYS A 161 13.11 -17.17 -6.43
C LYS A 161 12.21 -17.08 -5.20
N ARG A 162 12.78 -16.77 -4.04
CA ARG A 162 12.00 -16.60 -2.80
C ARG A 162 11.04 -15.41 -2.89
N LEU A 163 11.47 -14.32 -3.53
CA LEU A 163 10.65 -13.14 -3.74
C LEU A 163 9.42 -13.41 -4.59
N MET A 164 9.53 -14.25 -5.63
CA MET A 164 8.36 -14.62 -6.45
C MET A 164 7.29 -15.32 -5.62
N ILE A 165 7.67 -16.31 -4.81
CA ILE A 165 6.73 -17.06 -3.97
C ILE A 165 6.12 -16.14 -2.89
N ALA A 166 6.96 -15.35 -2.22
CA ALA A 166 6.52 -14.39 -1.20
C ALA A 166 5.57 -13.34 -1.78
N ALA A 167 5.88 -12.81 -2.97
CA ALA A 167 5.02 -11.85 -3.68
C ALA A 167 3.67 -12.47 -4.04
N GLN A 168 3.66 -13.70 -4.57
CA GLN A 168 2.42 -14.41 -4.90
C GLN A 168 1.55 -14.61 -3.66
N ALA A 169 2.12 -15.08 -2.54
CA ALA A 169 1.41 -15.22 -1.27
C ALA A 169 0.82 -13.88 -0.81
N CYS A 170 1.58 -12.79 -0.91
CA CYS A 170 1.08 -11.45 -0.59
C CYS A 170 -0.07 -10.99 -1.51
N VAL A 171 -0.01 -11.29 -2.82
CA VAL A 171 -1.09 -10.96 -3.77
C VAL A 171 -2.36 -11.74 -3.47
N ILE A 172 -2.25 -13.04 -3.17
CA ILE A 172 -3.41 -13.88 -2.79
C ILE A 172 -4.07 -13.31 -1.53
N VAL A 173 -3.30 -13.01 -0.49
CA VAL A 173 -3.83 -12.40 0.73
C VAL A 173 -4.44 -11.04 0.46
N TRP A 174 -3.87 -10.24 -0.45
CA TRP A 174 -4.41 -8.94 -0.80
C TRP A 174 -5.71 -9.05 -1.61
N ALA A 175 -5.86 -10.09 -2.44
CA ALA A 175 -7.13 -10.41 -3.09
C ALA A 175 -8.17 -10.86 -2.06
N LEU A 176 -7.79 -11.73 -1.12
CA LEU A 176 -8.62 -12.17 -0.01
C LEU A 176 -9.05 -11.01 0.87
N ASP A 177 -8.17 -10.07 1.20
CA ASP A 177 -8.46 -8.89 2.04
C ASP A 177 -9.48 -7.95 1.37
N GLN A 178 -9.46 -7.87 0.04
CA GLN A 178 -10.22 -6.88 -0.73
C GLN A 178 -11.47 -7.44 -1.40
N SER A 179 -11.66 -8.76 -1.37
CA SER A 179 -12.86 -9.38 -1.93
C SER A 179 -14.13 -8.85 -1.26
N THR A 180 -15.16 -8.57 -2.05
CA THR A 180 -16.51 -8.27 -1.56
C THR A 180 -17.41 -9.50 -1.59
N ASP A 181 -16.87 -10.64 -2.02
CA ASP A 181 -17.59 -11.90 -2.08
C ASP A 181 -17.86 -12.43 -0.67
N THR A 182 -19.14 -12.65 -0.36
CA THR A 182 -19.59 -13.17 0.93
C THR A 182 -19.13 -14.62 1.14
N GLN A 183 -18.85 -15.38 0.08
CA GLN A 183 -18.33 -16.75 0.17
C GLN A 183 -16.91 -16.80 0.76
N VAL A 184 -16.16 -15.69 0.73
CA VAL A 184 -14.80 -15.61 1.28
C VAL A 184 -14.81 -15.35 2.80
N ALA A 185 -15.95 -14.94 3.37
CA ALA A 185 -16.04 -14.60 4.79
C ALA A 185 -15.69 -15.78 5.73
N PRO A 186 -16.20 -17.02 5.53
CA PRO A 186 -15.82 -18.16 6.34
C PRO A 186 -14.32 -18.46 6.27
N LEU A 187 -13.73 -18.36 5.07
CA LEU A 187 -12.29 -18.54 4.89
C LEU A 187 -11.50 -17.51 5.70
N ARG A 188 -11.84 -16.21 5.62
CA ARG A 188 -11.16 -15.18 6.43
C ARG A 188 -11.23 -15.48 7.92
N GLN A 189 -12.40 -15.87 8.42
CA GLN A 189 -12.58 -16.20 9.83
C GLN A 189 -11.72 -17.39 10.24
N MET A 190 -11.68 -18.45 9.43
CA MET A 190 -10.81 -19.60 9.66
C MET A 190 -9.34 -19.19 9.67
N LEU A 191 -8.88 -18.40 8.69
CA LEU A 191 -7.49 -17.93 8.64
C LEU A 191 -7.13 -17.06 9.85
N VAL A 192 -8.01 -16.16 10.29
CA VAL A 192 -7.77 -15.36 11.51
C VAL A 192 -7.63 -16.27 12.73
N ARG A 193 -8.48 -17.28 12.89
CA ARG A 193 -8.38 -18.26 13.99
C ARG A 193 -7.06 -19.03 13.93
N LEU A 194 -6.73 -19.59 12.77
CA LEU A 194 -5.47 -20.33 12.55
C LEU A 194 -4.24 -19.45 12.77
N SER A 195 -4.33 -18.14 12.56
CA SER A 195 -3.20 -17.23 12.76
C SER A 195 -2.77 -17.09 14.22
N GLY A 196 -3.64 -17.43 15.19
CA GLY A 196 -3.41 -17.22 16.62
C GLY A 196 -3.35 -15.74 17.04
N ARG A 197 -3.64 -14.79 16.13
CA ARG A 197 -3.54 -13.36 16.42
C ARG A 197 -4.84 -12.80 16.97
N LEU A 198 -4.74 -12.07 18.08
CA LEU A 198 -5.86 -11.32 18.65
C LEU A 198 -6.13 -10.04 17.84
N MET A 199 -7.39 -9.83 17.46
CA MET A 199 -7.80 -8.60 16.78
C MET A 199 -8.16 -7.51 17.79
N LYS A 200 -7.96 -6.25 17.40
CA LYS A 200 -8.46 -5.11 18.17
C LYS A 200 -9.98 -5.05 18.09
N HIS A 201 -10.60 -4.40 19.07
CA HIS A 201 -12.05 -4.15 19.05
C HIS A 201 -12.48 -3.46 17.75
N GLY A 202 -13.54 -3.98 17.12
CA GLY A 202 -14.08 -3.47 15.85
C GLY A 202 -13.24 -3.78 14.61
N VAL A 203 -12.25 -4.66 14.70
CA VAL A 203 -11.45 -5.13 13.56
C VAL A 203 -11.69 -6.62 13.35
N ASP A 204 -12.33 -6.98 12.25
CA ASP A 204 -12.67 -8.38 11.97
C ASP A 204 -11.46 -9.19 11.50
N TRP A 205 -10.56 -8.58 10.73
CA TRP A 205 -9.33 -9.20 10.25
C TRP A 205 -8.25 -8.16 9.93
N THR A 206 -7.03 -8.64 9.71
CA THR A 206 -5.95 -7.85 9.11
C THR A 206 -5.20 -8.70 8.09
N ALA A 207 -4.68 -8.11 7.02
CA ALA A 207 -3.88 -8.84 6.02
C ALA A 207 -2.69 -9.64 6.64
N PRO A 208 -1.96 -9.13 7.64
CA PRO A 208 -0.96 -9.91 8.38
C PRO A 208 -1.52 -11.17 9.06
N ALA A 209 -2.72 -11.11 9.65
CA ALA A 209 -3.36 -12.27 10.27
C ALA A 209 -3.81 -13.28 9.21
N LEU A 210 -4.40 -12.80 8.12
CA LEU A 210 -4.79 -13.66 6.99
C LEU A 210 -3.58 -14.41 6.42
N LEU A 211 -2.43 -13.73 6.24
CA LEU A 211 -1.21 -14.37 5.74
C LEU A 211 -0.69 -15.45 6.69
N ALA A 212 -0.62 -15.17 7.99
CA ALA A 212 -0.16 -16.14 8.98
C ALA A 212 -1.10 -17.36 9.05
N GLY A 213 -2.41 -17.12 9.04
CA GLY A 213 -3.41 -18.20 8.97
C GLY A 213 -3.31 -19.03 7.70
N MET A 214 -3.06 -18.40 6.55
CA MET A 214 -2.90 -19.08 5.27
C MET A 214 -1.69 -20.03 5.30
N TRP A 215 -0.58 -19.61 5.91
CA TRP A 215 0.59 -20.47 6.11
C TRP A 215 0.26 -21.69 6.97
N ASN A 216 -0.46 -21.50 8.07
CA ASN A 216 -0.87 -22.61 8.94
C ASN A 216 -1.84 -23.55 8.22
N LEU A 217 -2.79 -23.03 7.45
CA LEU A 217 -3.70 -23.85 6.64
C LEU A 217 -2.93 -24.69 5.61
N MET A 218 -1.98 -24.09 4.89
CA MET A 218 -1.16 -24.81 3.91
C MET A 218 -0.30 -25.88 4.56
N ALA A 219 0.26 -25.61 5.76
CA ALA A 219 1.01 -26.60 6.53
C ALA A 219 0.14 -27.78 6.97
N ILE A 220 -1.10 -27.51 7.41
CA ILE A 220 -2.07 -28.56 7.78
C ILE A 220 -2.41 -29.42 6.56
N ILE A 221 -2.75 -28.80 5.43
CA ILE A 221 -3.06 -29.54 4.19
C ILE A 221 -1.87 -30.41 3.79
N SER A 222 -0.66 -29.85 3.77
CA SER A 222 0.55 -30.59 3.42
C SER A 222 0.84 -31.75 4.35
N ALA A 223 0.53 -31.63 5.65
CA ALA A 223 0.71 -32.71 6.62
C ALA A 223 -0.32 -33.83 6.39
N LEU A 224 -1.59 -33.47 6.19
CA LEU A 224 -2.67 -34.44 5.92
C LEU A 224 -2.50 -35.16 4.58
N GLU A 225 -1.82 -34.56 3.61
CA GLU A 225 -1.47 -35.21 2.34
C GLU A 225 -0.29 -36.20 2.46
N GLN A 226 0.57 -36.03 3.46
CA GLN A 226 1.82 -36.79 3.60
C GLN A 226 1.78 -37.87 4.69
N TYR A 227 0.94 -37.70 5.70
CA TYR A 227 0.88 -38.56 6.87
C TYR A 227 -0.57 -39.01 7.11
N SER A 228 -0.72 -40.26 7.55
CA SER A 228 -1.99 -40.76 8.05
C SER A 228 -2.34 -40.14 9.41
N LEU A 229 -3.61 -40.21 9.81
CA LEU A 229 -4.04 -39.73 11.12
C LEU A 229 -3.34 -40.47 12.26
N ASP A 230 -3.13 -41.79 12.11
CA ASP A 230 -2.44 -42.61 13.11
C ASP A 230 -0.98 -42.16 13.31
N GLU A 231 -0.27 -41.85 12.21
CA GLU A 231 1.10 -41.34 12.28
C GLU A 231 1.16 -39.97 12.98
N LEU A 232 0.22 -39.06 12.65
CA LEU A 232 0.13 -37.76 13.32
C LEU A 232 -0.24 -37.91 14.80
N GLU A 233 -1.08 -38.88 15.15
CA GLU A 233 -1.45 -39.16 16.54
C GLU A 233 -0.26 -39.67 17.36
N GLN A 234 0.51 -40.60 16.80
CA GLN A 234 1.74 -41.11 17.43
C GLN A 234 2.77 -39.99 17.65
N MET A 235 2.96 -39.11 16.66
CA MET A 235 3.86 -37.95 16.80
C MET A 235 3.35 -36.98 17.88
N SER A 236 2.05 -36.76 17.96
CA SER A 236 1.43 -35.93 19.01
C SER A 236 1.68 -36.52 20.40
N GLN A 237 1.39 -37.82 20.59
CA GLN A 237 1.61 -38.50 21.87
C GLN A 237 3.04 -38.37 22.37
N LEU A 238 4.03 -38.57 21.49
CA LEU A 238 5.44 -38.38 21.83
C LEU A 238 5.73 -36.95 22.31
N LEU A 239 5.15 -35.94 21.65
CA LEU A 239 5.33 -34.54 22.02
C LEU A 239 4.68 -34.20 23.38
N PHE A 240 3.49 -34.74 23.66
CA PHE A 240 2.82 -34.54 24.96
C PHE A 240 3.55 -35.28 26.10
N GLN A 241 4.11 -36.46 25.84
CA GLN A 241 4.98 -37.18 26.78
C GLN A 241 6.22 -36.35 27.13
N MET A 242 6.89 -35.76 26.12
CA MET A 242 8.05 -34.90 26.36
C MET A 242 7.73 -33.62 27.15
N LEU A 243 6.46 -33.22 27.21
CA LEU A 243 5.98 -32.06 27.95
C LEU A 243 5.37 -32.42 29.32
N ASP A 244 5.35 -33.70 29.71
CA ASP A 244 4.65 -34.21 30.90
C ASP A 244 3.13 -33.89 30.91
N LEU A 245 2.48 -33.89 29.73
CA LEU A 245 1.07 -33.54 29.52
C LEU A 245 0.26 -34.69 28.89
N GLU A 246 0.58 -35.94 29.22
CA GLU A 246 0.02 -37.14 28.58
C GLU A 246 -1.52 -37.20 28.57
N ASP A 247 -2.17 -36.67 29.61
CA ASP A 247 -3.62 -36.67 29.77
C ASP A 247 -4.36 -35.58 28.97
N GLU A 248 -3.64 -34.61 28.39
CA GLU A 248 -4.25 -33.48 27.67
C GLU A 248 -4.64 -33.82 26.22
N PHE A 249 -3.93 -34.75 25.57
CA PHE A 249 -4.21 -35.13 24.19
C PHE A 249 -5.09 -36.38 24.12
N LYS A 250 -6.35 -36.20 23.72
CA LYS A 250 -7.38 -37.25 23.69
C LYS A 250 -7.51 -37.97 22.33
N GLY A 251 -6.48 -37.88 21.49
CA GLY A 251 -6.49 -38.39 20.12
C GLY A 251 -7.38 -37.58 19.17
N PHE A 252 -7.33 -37.91 17.87
CA PHE A 252 -8.30 -37.40 16.91
C PHE A 252 -9.58 -38.23 17.06
N LYS A 253 -10.66 -37.61 17.55
CA LYS A 253 -11.97 -38.29 17.54
C LYS A 253 -12.34 -38.66 16.12
N GLU A 254 -12.81 -39.89 15.89
CA GLU A 254 -13.45 -40.30 14.64
C GLU A 254 -14.70 -39.43 14.41
N HIS A 255 -14.52 -38.30 13.75
CA HIS A 255 -15.61 -37.55 13.16
C HIS A 255 -15.87 -38.14 11.78
N VAL A 256 -16.58 -39.27 11.77
CA VAL A 256 -17.28 -39.81 10.60
C VAL A 256 -18.49 -38.93 10.30
#